data_AF-A0A8S2Z399-F1
#
_entry.id   AF-A0A8S2Z399-F1
#
_cell.length_a   1.000
_cell.length_b   1.000
_cell.length_c   1.000
_cell.angle_alpha   90.00
_cell.angle_beta   90.00
_cell.angle_gamma   90.00
#
_symmetry.space_group_name_H-M   'P 1'
#
loop_
_entity.id
_entity.type
_entity.pdbx_description
1 polymer ?
#
loop_
_entity_poly.entity_id
_entity_poly.type
_entity_poly.pdbx_seq_one_letter_code
_entity_poly.pdbx_strand_id
1 'polypeptide(L)'
;YACFRTRQWRRKVQYWRRIFLDYYRTLDDTMKAYKVLVKNRGLINQLIIAHALSCVDRFYPDVFAVNGFETLYRQYQGELNKECRIAYRTVLDYILKGDYANADIAPSDINDNPLNPRDKAQIQHDLQNSLNKLMNNTKSIANWLDGKIEREDNRSQIKEITDNIDKIRIARNKHSIMDLLDADTQSNLRNFGKKINEILSGIILKGLRCIETFMGAGSFSEAEQGMENLSRVQRELAAYCTSQDVTDKSRELRDRVNK
;
A
#
# COMPACT_ATOMS: atom_id res chain seq x y z
N TYR A 1 -48.51 -33.75 41.61
CA TYR A 1 -47.22 -33.92 40.91
C TYR A 1 -47.00 -32.98 39.72
N ALA A 2 -47.94 -32.81 38.79
CA ALA A 2 -47.78 -31.94 37.61
C ALA A 2 -47.56 -30.44 37.95
N CYS A 3 -48.31 -29.89 38.92
CA CYS A 3 -48.20 -28.48 39.37
C CYS A 3 -46.86 -28.15 40.07
N PHE A 4 -46.27 -29.14 40.77
CA PHE A 4 -44.98 -28.99 41.44
C PHE A 4 -43.81 -28.98 40.43
N ARG A 5 -43.87 -29.85 39.42
CA ARG A 5 -42.92 -29.84 38.29
C ARG A 5 -42.99 -28.52 37.50
N THR A 6 -44.18 -27.97 37.26
CA THR A 6 -44.33 -26.66 36.58
C THR A 6 -43.81 -25.50 37.44
N ARG A 7 -44.00 -25.51 38.76
CA ARG A 7 -43.41 -24.50 39.67
C ARG A 7 -41.88 -24.59 39.74
N GLN A 8 -41.32 -25.80 39.84
CA GLN A 8 -39.86 -26.00 39.82
C GLN A 8 -39.25 -25.57 38.48
N TRP A 9 -39.92 -25.89 37.37
CA TRP A 9 -39.49 -25.50 36.03
C TRP A 9 -39.50 -23.98 35.86
N ARG A 10 -40.56 -23.28 36.29
CA ARG A 10 -40.59 -21.80 36.28
C ARG A 10 -39.47 -21.17 37.12
N ARG A 11 -39.15 -21.74 38.29
CA ARG A 11 -38.03 -21.25 39.13
C ARG A 11 -36.68 -21.43 38.43
N LYS A 12 -36.45 -22.57 37.78
CA LYS A 12 -35.22 -22.81 37.00
C LYS A 12 -35.11 -21.85 35.81
N VAL A 13 -36.21 -21.62 35.11
CA VAL A 13 -36.25 -20.65 34.00
C VAL A 13 -35.94 -19.22 34.50
N GLN A 14 -36.54 -18.79 35.61
CA GLN A 14 -36.25 -17.47 36.20
C GLN A 14 -34.80 -17.34 36.68
N TYR A 15 -34.22 -18.40 37.25
CA TYR A 15 -32.82 -18.43 37.64
C TYR A 15 -31.91 -18.21 36.43
N TRP A 16 -32.07 -18.98 35.36
CA TRP A 16 -31.27 -18.84 34.14
C TRP A 16 -31.46 -17.48 33.47
N ARG A 17 -32.68 -16.93 33.46
CA ARG A 17 -32.95 -15.57 32.97
C ARG A 17 -32.11 -14.53 33.69
N ARG A 18 -32.03 -14.61 35.02
CA ARG A 18 -31.20 -13.70 35.82
C ARG A 18 -29.71 -13.84 35.47
N ILE A 19 -29.22 -15.07 35.34
CA ILE A 19 -27.82 -15.33 34.96
C ILE A 19 -27.49 -14.72 33.58
N PHE A 20 -28.36 -14.90 32.58
CA PHE A 20 -28.14 -14.32 31.25
C PHE A 20 -28.22 -12.79 31.25
N LEU A 21 -29.13 -12.20 32.03
CA LEU A 21 -29.22 -10.74 32.19
C LEU A 21 -27.98 -10.15 32.87
N ASP A 22 -27.49 -10.79 33.92
CA ASP A 22 -26.29 -10.36 34.63
C ASP A 22 -25.07 -10.49 33.71
N TYR A 23 -24.98 -11.59 32.96
CA TYR A 23 -23.91 -11.80 31.97
C TYR A 23 -23.97 -10.77 30.84
N TYR A 24 -25.16 -10.45 30.31
CA TYR A 24 -25.34 -9.41 29.30
C TYR A 24 -24.76 -8.07 29.78
N ARG A 25 -25.06 -7.66 31.02
CA ARG A 25 -24.54 -6.42 31.59
C ARG A 25 -23.02 -6.43 31.70
N THR A 26 -22.45 -7.52 32.22
CA THR A 26 -20.99 -7.68 32.32
C THR A 26 -20.33 -7.65 30.94
N LEU A 27 -20.94 -8.29 29.95
CA LEU A 27 -20.45 -8.30 28.58
C LEU A 27 -20.47 -6.90 27.97
N ASP A 28 -21.58 -6.17 28.08
CA ASP A 28 -21.70 -4.79 27.60
C ASP A 28 -20.67 -3.87 28.29
N ASP A 29 -20.54 -3.93 29.63
CA ASP A 29 -19.56 -3.13 30.37
C ASP A 29 -18.12 -3.45 29.95
N THR A 30 -17.82 -4.73 29.73
CA THR A 30 -16.49 -5.17 29.25
C THR A 30 -16.21 -4.65 27.84
N MET A 31 -17.20 -4.72 26.95
CA MET A 31 -17.08 -4.22 25.58
C MET A 31 -16.92 -2.70 25.55
N LYS A 32 -17.67 -1.95 26.37
CA LYS A 32 -17.46 -0.50 26.57
C LYS A 32 -16.05 -0.19 27.06
N ALA A 33 -15.56 -0.93 28.06
CA ALA A 33 -14.23 -0.71 28.61
C ALA A 33 -13.13 -0.99 27.57
N TYR A 34 -13.23 -2.09 26.81
CA TYR A 34 -12.28 -2.38 25.75
C TYR A 34 -12.30 -1.36 24.62
N LYS A 35 -13.47 -0.82 24.28
CA LYS A 35 -13.58 0.29 23.34
C LYS A 35 -12.84 1.54 23.86
N VAL A 36 -13.11 1.98 25.09
CA VAL A 36 -12.47 3.16 25.69
C VAL A 36 -10.95 3.00 25.75
N LEU A 37 -10.47 1.79 26.01
CA LEU A 37 -9.05 1.47 26.09
C LEU A 37 -8.40 1.12 24.74
N VAL A 38 -9.14 1.19 23.63
CA VAL A 38 -8.67 0.84 22.27
C VAL A 38 -8.09 -0.59 22.22
N LYS A 39 -8.74 -1.54 22.92
CA LYS A 39 -8.34 -2.95 23.00
C LYS A 39 -9.13 -3.79 21.99
N ASN A 40 -8.89 -3.58 20.69
CA ASN A 40 -9.66 -4.17 19.59
C ASN A 40 -9.72 -5.70 19.61
N ARG A 41 -8.60 -6.38 19.86
CA ARG A 41 -8.56 -7.84 20.00
C ARG A 41 -9.43 -8.36 21.14
N GLY A 42 -9.45 -7.64 22.27
CA GLY A 42 -10.33 -7.95 23.40
C GLY A 42 -11.79 -7.76 23.03
N LEU A 43 -12.10 -6.67 22.33
CA LEU A 43 -13.44 -6.34 21.86
C LEU A 43 -13.97 -7.39 20.87
N ILE A 44 -13.16 -7.83 19.90
CA ILE A 44 -13.51 -8.91 18.95
C ILE A 44 -13.87 -10.21 19.69
N ASN A 45 -13.09 -10.60 20.68
CA ASN A 45 -13.36 -11.82 21.44
C ASN A 45 -14.73 -11.75 22.14
N GLN A 46 -15.07 -10.59 22.73
CA GLN A 46 -16.38 -10.38 23.33
C GLN A 46 -17.49 -10.32 22.28
N LEU A 47 -17.21 -9.80 21.08
CA LEU A 47 -18.13 -9.78 19.95
C LEU A 47 -18.53 -11.20 19.50
N ILE A 48 -17.56 -12.13 19.46
CA ILE A 48 -17.81 -13.55 19.15
C ILE A 48 -18.74 -14.17 20.19
N ILE A 49 -18.53 -13.86 21.47
CA ILE A 49 -19.38 -14.33 22.57
C ILE A 49 -20.79 -13.76 22.44
N ALA A 50 -20.94 -12.45 22.19
CA ALA A 50 -22.24 -11.82 21.95
C ALA A 50 -22.97 -12.48 20.77
N HIS A 51 -22.27 -12.77 19.67
CA HIS A 51 -22.85 -13.44 18.53
C HIS A 51 -23.32 -14.86 18.87
N ALA A 52 -22.52 -15.65 19.58
CA ALA A 52 -22.90 -17.00 19.99
C ALA A 52 -24.14 -16.99 20.89
N LEU A 53 -24.26 -15.97 21.76
CA LEU A 53 -25.40 -15.82 22.67
C LEU A 53 -26.65 -15.22 22.01
N SER A 54 -26.58 -14.72 20.77
CA SER A 54 -27.76 -14.27 20.02
C SER A 54 -28.84 -15.35 19.89
N CYS A 55 -28.45 -16.63 19.91
CA CYS A 55 -29.41 -17.74 19.87
C CYS A 55 -30.32 -17.76 21.11
N VAL A 56 -29.85 -17.27 22.26
CA VAL A 56 -30.60 -17.20 23.53
C VAL A 56 -31.74 -16.19 23.44
N ASP A 57 -31.56 -15.11 22.67
CA ASP A 57 -32.59 -14.07 22.47
C ASP A 57 -33.89 -14.67 21.93
N ARG A 58 -33.80 -15.68 21.05
CA ARG A 58 -34.98 -16.38 20.46
C ARG A 58 -35.77 -17.20 21.47
N PHE A 59 -35.12 -17.71 22.52
CA PHE A 59 -35.78 -18.52 23.54
C PHE A 59 -36.48 -17.65 24.60
N TYR A 60 -36.14 -16.37 24.69
CA TYR A 60 -36.64 -15.45 25.71
C TYR A 60 -36.87 -14.03 25.19
N PRO A 61 -37.76 -13.83 24.19
CA PRO A 61 -37.99 -12.53 23.55
C PRO A 61 -38.47 -11.46 24.54
N ASP A 62 -39.30 -11.82 25.52
CA ASP A 62 -39.85 -10.86 26.51
C ASP A 62 -38.80 -10.32 27.50
N VAL A 63 -37.67 -11.02 27.65
CA VAL A 63 -36.60 -10.65 28.60
C VAL A 63 -35.63 -9.66 27.97
N PHE A 64 -35.46 -9.73 26.65
CA PHE A 64 -34.44 -9.01 25.89
C PHE A 64 -35.02 -8.10 24.80
N ALA A 65 -36.34 -7.85 24.82
CA ALA A 65 -37.16 -7.25 23.74
C ALA A 65 -36.62 -5.96 23.08
N VAL A 66 -35.63 -5.28 23.68
CA VAL A 66 -34.95 -4.10 23.12
C VAL A 66 -33.41 -4.19 23.22
N ASN A 67 -32.86 -5.00 24.13
CA ASN A 67 -31.45 -5.04 24.53
C ASN A 67 -30.91 -6.49 24.58
N GLY A 68 -31.04 -7.22 23.47
CA GLY A 68 -30.55 -8.60 23.35
C GLY A 68 -29.08 -8.71 22.93
N PHE A 69 -28.51 -9.90 23.05
CA PHE A 69 -27.14 -10.19 22.63
C PHE A 69 -26.92 -9.91 21.14
N GLU A 70 -27.94 -10.13 20.30
CA GLU A 70 -27.93 -9.78 18.87
C GLU A 70 -27.83 -8.27 18.64
N THR A 71 -28.57 -7.46 19.41
CA THR A 71 -28.49 -5.99 19.32
C THR A 71 -27.11 -5.51 19.75
N LEU A 72 -26.59 -6.06 20.85
CA LEU A 72 -25.24 -5.78 21.36
C LEU A 72 -24.18 -6.11 20.31
N TYR A 73 -24.26 -7.31 19.73
CA TYR A 73 -23.39 -7.76 18.65
C TYR A 73 -23.41 -6.77 17.48
N ARG A 74 -24.60 -6.43 16.95
CA ARG A 74 -24.74 -5.52 15.81
C ARG A 74 -24.21 -4.12 16.09
N GLN A 75 -24.41 -3.60 17.30
CA GLN A 75 -23.91 -2.28 17.69
C GLN A 75 -22.39 -2.23 17.60
N TYR A 76 -21.69 -3.11 18.33
CA TYR A 76 -20.23 -3.10 18.35
C TYR A 76 -19.63 -3.58 17.02
N GLN A 77 -20.29 -4.48 16.29
CA GLN A 77 -19.86 -4.86 14.94
C GLN A 77 -19.95 -3.67 13.98
N GLY A 78 -21.02 -2.88 14.06
CA GLY A 78 -21.19 -1.67 13.27
C GLY A 78 -20.12 -0.62 13.58
N GLU A 79 -19.69 -0.51 14.84
CA GLU A 79 -18.60 0.38 15.25
C GLU A 79 -17.23 -0.10 14.74
N LEU A 80 -16.89 -1.38 14.95
CA LEU A 80 -15.65 -1.97 14.42
C LEU A 80 -15.56 -1.79 12.90
N ASN A 81 -16.66 -2.02 12.18
CA ASN A 81 -16.72 -1.80 10.74
C ASN A 81 -16.47 -0.34 10.33
N LYS A 82 -16.90 0.64 11.15
CA LYS A 82 -16.61 2.06 10.89
C LYS A 82 -15.14 2.36 11.07
N GLU A 83 -14.52 1.84 12.13
CA GLU A 83 -13.07 2.01 12.38
C GLU A 83 -12.23 1.35 11.28
N CYS A 84 -12.58 0.14 10.86
CA CYS A 84 -11.96 -0.54 9.72
C CYS A 84 -12.01 0.32 8.45
N ARG A 85 -13.17 0.93 8.17
CA ARG A 85 -13.35 1.80 7.00
C ARG A 85 -12.49 3.06 7.07
N ILE A 86 -12.25 3.60 8.26
CA ILE A 86 -11.33 4.73 8.45
C ILE A 86 -9.89 4.28 8.17
N ALA A 87 -9.43 3.19 8.78
CA ALA A 87 -8.10 2.64 8.53
C ALA A 87 -7.87 2.29 7.04
N TYR A 88 -8.89 1.71 6.40
CA TYR A 88 -8.91 1.46 4.96
C TYR A 88 -8.76 2.74 4.13
N ARG A 89 -9.50 3.80 4.45
CA ARG A 89 -9.38 5.10 3.78
C ARG A 89 -7.98 5.68 3.94
N THR A 90 -7.36 5.50 5.11
CA THR A 90 -5.98 5.91 5.37
C THR A 90 -5.00 5.18 4.45
N VAL A 91 -5.13 3.85 4.30
CA VAL A 91 -4.30 3.07 3.36
C VAL A 91 -4.45 3.59 1.93
N LEU A 92 -5.69 3.80 1.48
CA LEU A 92 -5.95 4.33 0.14
C LEU A 92 -5.37 5.73 -0.07
N ASP A 93 -5.50 6.61 0.92
CA ASP A 93 -4.93 7.96 0.85
C ASP A 93 -3.41 7.94 0.69
N TYR A 94 -2.72 7.05 1.41
CA TYR A 94 -1.28 6.85 1.22
C TYR A 94 -0.94 6.31 -0.17
N ILE A 95 -1.72 5.35 -0.70
CA ILE A 95 -1.55 4.82 -2.06
C ILE A 95 -1.74 5.91 -3.12
N LEU A 96 -2.74 6.78 -2.95
CA LEU A 96 -3.02 7.89 -3.86
C LEU A 96 -1.91 8.96 -3.83
N LYS A 97 -1.31 9.18 -2.67
CA LYS A 97 -0.15 10.08 -2.50
C LYS A 97 1.18 9.47 -2.96
N GLY A 98 1.19 8.17 -3.28
CA GLY A 98 2.41 7.43 -3.63
C GLY A 98 3.35 7.20 -2.44
N ASP A 99 2.80 7.23 -1.22
CA ASP A 99 3.53 6.98 0.03
C ASP A 99 3.42 5.50 0.40
N TYR A 100 4.13 4.65 -0.33
CA TYR A 100 4.09 3.20 -0.14
C TYR A 100 4.74 2.75 1.16
N ALA A 101 5.54 3.59 1.82
CA ALA A 101 6.10 3.26 3.13
C ALA A 101 4.99 3.27 4.20
N ASN A 102 4.19 4.33 4.24
CA ASN A 102 3.06 4.43 5.18
C ASN A 102 1.90 3.52 4.77
N ALA A 103 1.67 3.29 3.47
CA ALA A 103 0.69 2.33 2.99
C ALA A 103 0.98 0.87 3.39
N ASP A 104 2.24 0.51 3.66
CA ASP A 104 2.63 -0.83 4.16
C ASP A 104 2.38 -0.98 5.67
N ILE A 105 2.45 0.12 6.42
CA ILE A 105 2.30 0.12 7.88
C ILE A 105 0.83 0.22 8.28
N ALA A 106 0.06 1.10 7.63
CA ALA A 106 -1.36 1.35 7.93
C ALA A 106 -2.27 0.09 7.93
N PRO A 107 -1.99 -0.98 7.15
CA PRO A 107 -2.72 -2.24 7.26
C PRO A 107 -2.55 -2.97 8.60
N SER A 108 -1.55 -2.65 9.43
CA SER A 108 -1.43 -3.24 10.77
C SER A 108 -2.61 -2.87 11.68
N ASP A 109 -3.13 -1.65 11.57
CA ASP A 109 -4.37 -1.20 12.24
C ASP A 109 -5.60 -1.98 11.76
N ILE A 110 -5.51 -2.59 10.58
CA ILE A 110 -6.53 -3.41 9.95
C ILE A 110 -6.36 -4.89 10.31
N ASN A 111 -5.16 -5.38 10.59
CA ASN A 111 -4.97 -6.77 11.03
C ASN A 111 -5.65 -7.04 12.39
N ASP A 112 -5.81 -6.00 13.22
CA ASP A 112 -6.60 -6.06 14.44
C ASP A 112 -8.12 -6.06 14.19
N ASN A 113 -8.59 -5.82 12.95
CA ASN A 113 -10.00 -5.92 12.56
C ASN A 113 -10.17 -6.32 11.07
N PRO A 114 -10.60 -7.56 10.75
CA PRO A 114 -10.49 -8.11 9.40
C PRO A 114 -11.21 -7.26 8.34
N LEU A 115 -10.47 -6.92 7.27
CA LEU A 115 -11.03 -6.29 6.06
C LEU A 115 -12.21 -7.09 5.53
N ASN A 116 -13.29 -6.40 5.19
CA ASN A 116 -14.27 -7.02 4.33
C ASN A 116 -13.67 -7.25 2.93
N PRO A 117 -14.12 -8.28 2.19
CA PRO A 117 -13.56 -8.61 0.88
C PRO A 117 -13.63 -7.48 -0.15
N ARG A 118 -14.66 -6.61 -0.07
CA ARG A 118 -14.86 -5.50 -1.00
C ARG A 118 -13.77 -4.43 -0.85
N ASP A 119 -13.49 -4.03 0.38
CA ASP A 119 -12.47 -3.03 0.69
C ASP A 119 -11.08 -3.59 0.36
N LYS A 120 -10.81 -4.86 0.65
CA LYS A 120 -9.56 -5.51 0.23
C LYS A 120 -9.38 -5.43 -1.29
N ALA A 121 -10.40 -5.79 -2.07
CA ALA A 121 -10.33 -5.75 -3.53
C ALA A 121 -10.05 -4.33 -4.07
N GLN A 122 -10.60 -3.29 -3.42
CA GLN A 122 -10.36 -1.91 -3.83
C GLN A 122 -8.93 -1.45 -3.50
N ILE A 123 -8.37 -1.78 -2.33
CA ILE A 123 -6.94 -1.52 -2.05
C ILE A 123 -6.07 -2.19 -3.12
N GLN A 124 -6.35 -3.45 -3.45
CA GLN A 124 -5.58 -4.18 -4.45
C GLN A 124 -5.62 -3.48 -5.81
N HIS A 125 -6.82 -3.11 -6.27
CA HIS A 125 -7.02 -2.40 -7.53
C HIS A 125 -6.31 -1.04 -7.56
N ASP A 126 -6.44 -0.23 -6.52
CA ASP A 126 -5.85 1.12 -6.50
C ASP A 126 -4.34 1.08 -6.35
N LEU A 127 -3.81 0.10 -5.61
CA LEU A 127 -2.38 -0.16 -5.51
C LEU A 127 -1.80 -0.55 -6.88
N GLN A 128 -2.43 -1.52 -7.57
CA GLN A 128 -2.03 -1.95 -8.90
C GLN A 128 -2.03 -0.76 -9.88
N ASN A 129 -3.12 0.01 -9.89
CA ASN A 129 -3.24 1.17 -10.78
C ASN A 129 -2.22 2.26 -10.46
N SER A 130 -1.98 2.54 -9.18
CA SER A 130 -0.99 3.53 -8.73
C SER A 130 0.41 3.14 -9.20
N LEU A 131 0.82 1.89 -8.97
CA LEU A 131 2.13 1.38 -9.38
C LEU A 131 2.29 1.30 -10.90
N ASN A 132 1.26 0.85 -11.63
CA ASN A 132 1.28 0.82 -13.09
C ASN A 132 1.40 2.22 -13.70
N LYS A 133 0.66 3.20 -13.15
CA LYS A 133 0.79 4.62 -13.55
C LYS A 133 2.21 5.11 -13.30
N LEU A 134 2.79 4.81 -12.14
CA LEU A 134 4.13 5.26 -11.79
C LEU A 134 5.21 4.65 -12.70
N MET A 135 5.11 3.35 -12.99
CA MET A 135 5.99 2.67 -13.96
C MET A 135 5.86 3.24 -15.37
N ASN A 136 4.64 3.52 -15.83
CA ASN A 136 4.40 4.07 -17.17
C ASN A 136 4.85 5.52 -17.28
N ASN A 137 4.61 6.34 -16.25
CA ASN A 137 5.10 7.72 -16.19
C ASN A 137 6.63 7.75 -16.28
N THR A 138 7.31 6.93 -15.48
CA THR A 138 8.77 6.82 -15.49
C THR A 138 9.32 6.43 -16.87
N LYS A 139 8.69 5.46 -17.55
CA LYS A 139 9.07 5.09 -18.94
C LYS A 139 8.83 6.25 -19.91
N SER A 140 7.71 6.95 -19.78
CA SER A 140 7.36 8.09 -20.63
C SER A 140 8.38 9.23 -20.48
N ILE A 141 8.74 9.56 -19.25
CA ILE A 141 9.74 10.61 -18.96
C ILE A 141 11.12 10.17 -19.46
N ALA A 142 11.50 8.90 -19.24
CA ALA A 142 12.75 8.38 -19.78
C ALA A 142 12.78 8.49 -21.31
N ASN A 143 11.73 8.07 -22.01
CA ASN A 143 11.65 8.18 -23.47
C ASN A 143 11.65 9.62 -23.98
N TRP A 144 11.13 10.58 -23.21
CA TRP A 144 11.21 12.00 -23.55
C TRP A 144 12.67 12.49 -23.63
N LEU A 145 13.59 11.88 -22.87
CA LEU A 145 15.02 12.22 -22.92
C LEU A 145 15.70 11.78 -24.24
N ASP A 146 15.09 10.88 -25.01
CA ASP A 146 15.67 10.38 -26.26
C ASP A 146 15.81 11.53 -27.27
N GLY A 147 17.05 11.80 -27.69
CA GLY A 147 17.40 12.91 -28.58
C GLY A 147 17.46 14.30 -27.94
N LYS A 148 17.26 14.41 -26.62
CA LYS A 148 17.26 15.69 -25.87
C LYS A 148 18.25 15.73 -24.72
N ILE A 149 18.68 14.57 -24.23
CA ILE A 149 19.46 14.40 -23.00
C ILE A 149 20.76 15.22 -22.96
N GLU A 150 21.40 15.45 -24.12
CA GLU A 150 22.64 16.21 -24.25
C GLU A 150 22.41 17.71 -24.53
N ARG A 151 21.19 18.11 -24.90
CA ARG A 151 20.88 19.46 -25.43
C ARG A 151 19.99 20.31 -24.53
N GLU A 152 19.04 19.68 -23.84
CA GLU A 152 18.04 20.38 -23.02
C GLU A 152 18.33 20.22 -21.52
N ASP A 153 17.94 21.23 -20.71
CA ASP A 153 17.94 21.09 -19.26
C ASP A 153 16.89 20.06 -18.84
N ASN A 154 17.37 18.94 -18.33
CA ASN A 154 16.55 17.76 -18.00
C ASN A 154 16.54 17.44 -16.50
N ARG A 155 16.98 18.37 -15.64
CA ARG A 155 17.06 18.16 -14.18
C ARG A 155 15.74 17.72 -13.54
N SER A 156 14.63 18.33 -13.94
CA SER A 156 13.31 17.98 -13.39
C SER A 156 12.89 16.56 -13.80
N GLN A 157 13.15 16.16 -15.04
CA GLN A 157 12.87 14.82 -15.54
C GLN A 157 13.73 13.75 -14.87
N ILE A 158 15.04 14.02 -14.69
CA ILE A 158 15.92 13.09 -13.97
C ILE A 158 15.47 12.91 -12.53
N LYS A 159 15.15 14.01 -11.83
CA LYS A 159 14.61 13.94 -10.47
C LYS A 159 13.32 13.13 -10.39
N GLU A 160 12.40 13.33 -11.33
CA GLU A 160 11.13 12.59 -11.35
C GLU A 160 11.35 11.09 -11.63
N ILE A 161 12.30 10.75 -12.51
CA ILE A 161 12.71 9.35 -12.74
C ILE A 161 13.26 8.73 -11.44
N THR A 162 14.20 9.40 -10.76
CA THR A 162 14.81 8.86 -9.53
C THR A 162 13.77 8.70 -8.42
N ASP A 163 12.93 9.71 -8.21
CA ASP A 163 11.86 9.69 -7.20
C ASP A 163 10.88 8.53 -7.46
N ASN A 164 10.51 8.30 -8.73
CA ASN A 164 9.60 7.23 -9.08
C ASN A 164 10.25 5.84 -8.92
N ILE A 165 11.51 5.67 -9.32
CA ILE A 165 12.24 4.41 -9.12
C ILE A 165 12.33 4.07 -7.63
N ASP A 166 12.57 5.08 -6.77
CA ASP A 166 12.61 4.86 -5.32
C ASP A 166 11.27 4.44 -4.74
N LYS A 167 10.18 5.09 -5.15
CA LYS A 167 8.82 4.68 -4.74
C LYS A 167 8.52 3.24 -5.15
N ILE A 168 8.87 2.85 -6.38
CA ILE A 168 8.72 1.47 -6.87
C ILE A 168 9.57 0.50 -6.05
N ARG A 169 10.82 0.88 -5.75
CA ARG A 169 11.73 0.07 -4.95
C ARG A 169 11.20 -0.15 -3.54
N ILE A 170 10.63 0.88 -2.91
CA ILE A 170 9.97 0.76 -1.60
C ILE A 170 8.81 -0.24 -1.71
N ALA A 171 7.87 -0.03 -2.64
CA ALA A 171 6.74 -0.92 -2.82
C ALA A 171 7.16 -2.39 -3.05
N ARG A 172 8.21 -2.62 -3.84
CA ARG A 172 8.77 -3.95 -4.13
C ARG A 172 9.33 -4.66 -2.89
N ASN A 173 9.91 -3.91 -1.97
CA ASN A 173 10.62 -4.45 -0.81
C ASN A 173 9.70 -4.68 0.40
N LYS A 174 8.42 -4.28 0.30
CA LYS A 174 7.44 -4.42 1.37
C LYS A 174 6.56 -5.65 1.16
N HIS A 175 6.62 -6.60 2.09
CA HIS A 175 5.91 -7.88 2.01
C HIS A 175 4.39 -7.71 1.91
N SER A 176 3.79 -6.89 2.77
CA SER A 176 2.34 -6.69 2.81
C SER A 176 1.79 -6.10 1.51
N ILE A 177 2.54 -5.16 0.91
CA ILE A 177 2.19 -4.56 -0.38
C ILE A 177 2.32 -5.58 -1.51
N MET A 178 3.42 -6.33 -1.55
CA MET A 178 3.64 -7.34 -2.58
C MET A 178 2.58 -8.45 -2.54
N ASP A 179 2.14 -8.88 -1.35
CA ASP A 179 1.11 -9.93 -1.17
C ASP A 179 -0.28 -9.49 -1.66
N LEU A 180 -0.51 -8.18 -1.79
CA LEU A 180 -1.78 -7.64 -2.30
C LEU A 180 -1.83 -7.61 -3.83
N LEU A 181 -0.70 -7.75 -4.51
CA LEU A 181 -0.60 -7.65 -5.96
C LEU A 181 -0.82 -8.99 -6.66
N ASP A 182 -1.37 -8.95 -7.86
CA ASP A 182 -1.45 -10.13 -8.72
C ASP A 182 -0.07 -10.51 -9.26
N ALA A 183 0.07 -11.76 -9.72
CA ALA A 183 1.35 -12.31 -10.15
C ALA A 183 2.00 -11.53 -11.32
N ASP A 184 1.20 -10.96 -12.23
CA ASP A 184 1.72 -10.19 -13.36
C ASP A 184 2.28 -8.84 -12.88
N THR A 185 1.53 -8.11 -12.06
CA THR A 185 2.01 -6.84 -11.48
C THR A 185 3.27 -7.05 -10.63
N GLN A 186 3.34 -8.13 -9.85
CA GLN A 186 4.54 -8.48 -9.09
C GLN A 186 5.75 -8.73 -10.00
N SER A 187 5.56 -9.50 -11.08
CA SER A 187 6.61 -9.76 -12.08
C SER A 187 7.10 -8.47 -12.73
N ASN A 188 6.17 -7.60 -13.13
CA ASN A 188 6.46 -6.31 -13.74
C ASN A 188 7.29 -5.42 -12.81
N LEU A 189 6.93 -5.32 -11.52
CA LEU A 189 7.69 -4.55 -10.53
C LEU A 189 9.10 -5.10 -10.28
N ARG A 190 9.25 -6.43 -10.22
CA ARG A 190 10.55 -7.07 -10.04
C ARG A 190 11.49 -6.77 -11.21
N ASN A 191 10.95 -6.76 -12.43
CA ASN A 191 11.72 -6.53 -13.66
C ASN A 191 11.86 -5.05 -14.04
N PHE A 192 11.08 -4.15 -13.41
CA PHE A 192 11.04 -2.74 -13.78
C PHE A 192 12.41 -2.06 -13.69
N GLY A 193 13.16 -2.30 -12.62
CA GLY A 193 14.50 -1.71 -12.42
C GLY A 193 15.48 -2.07 -13.54
N LYS A 194 15.44 -3.32 -14.03
CA LYS A 194 16.27 -3.75 -15.17
C LYS A 194 15.84 -3.05 -16.45
N LYS A 195 14.52 -3.01 -16.72
CA LYS A 195 13.96 -2.40 -17.92
C LYS A 195 14.25 -0.90 -18.02
N ILE A 196 14.15 -0.17 -16.90
CA ILE A 196 14.45 1.26 -16.92
C ILE A 196 15.95 1.52 -17.07
N ASN A 197 16.82 0.70 -16.47
CA ASN A 197 18.27 0.77 -16.70
C ASN A 197 18.63 0.58 -18.18
N GLU A 198 18.02 -0.41 -18.85
CA GLU A 198 18.21 -0.65 -20.28
C GLU A 198 17.80 0.56 -21.14
N ILE A 199 16.64 1.16 -20.85
CA ILE A 199 16.15 2.37 -21.56
C ILE A 199 17.12 3.54 -21.36
N LEU A 200 17.44 3.88 -20.11
CA LEU A 200 18.29 5.02 -19.77
C LEU A 200 19.71 4.85 -20.34
N SER A 201 20.28 3.65 -20.21
CA SER A 201 21.60 3.34 -20.77
C SER A 201 21.61 3.51 -22.30
N GLY A 202 20.56 3.03 -22.98
CA GLY A 202 20.42 3.19 -24.43
C GLY A 202 20.35 4.67 -24.85
N ILE A 203 19.61 5.49 -24.12
CA ILE A 203 19.48 6.92 -24.39
C ILE A 203 20.82 7.65 -24.15
N ILE A 204 21.51 7.37 -23.05
CA ILE A 204 22.81 7.97 -22.76
C ILE A 204 23.83 7.58 -23.84
N LEU A 205 23.86 6.33 -24.28
CA LEU A 205 24.73 5.89 -25.37
C LEU A 205 24.44 6.64 -26.69
N LYS A 206 23.17 6.86 -27.03
CA LYS A 206 22.82 7.68 -28.20
C LYS A 206 23.32 9.11 -28.05
N GLY A 207 23.13 9.73 -26.88
CA GLY A 207 23.64 11.07 -26.59
C GLY A 207 25.17 11.16 -26.75
N LEU A 208 25.91 10.17 -26.25
CA LEU A 208 27.36 10.08 -26.43
C LEU A 208 27.76 9.98 -27.92
N ARG A 209 27.02 9.22 -28.73
CA ARG A 209 27.26 9.16 -30.19
C ARG A 209 26.95 10.48 -30.90
N CYS A 210 25.95 11.24 -30.44
CA CYS A 210 25.69 12.59 -30.96
C CYS A 210 26.89 13.51 -30.71
N ILE A 211 27.45 13.47 -29.50
CA ILE A 211 28.65 14.25 -29.14
C ILE A 211 29.84 13.89 -30.03
N GLU A 212 30.08 12.60 -30.26
CA GLU A 212 31.13 12.14 -31.17
C GLU A 212 30.94 12.71 -32.59
N THR A 213 29.70 12.81 -33.04
CA THR A 213 29.37 13.41 -34.34
C THR A 213 29.67 14.91 -34.37
N PHE A 214 29.35 15.65 -33.30
CA PHE A 214 29.68 17.07 -33.19
C PHE A 214 31.20 17.30 -33.23
N MET A 215 31.98 16.47 -32.51
CA MET A 215 33.45 16.51 -32.58
C MET A 215 33.95 16.27 -34.01
N GLY A 216 33.40 15.27 -34.71
CA GLY A 216 33.78 14.96 -36.09
C GLY A 216 33.43 16.09 -37.08
N ALA A 217 32.43 16.90 -36.78
CA ALA A 217 32.02 18.05 -37.58
C ALA A 217 32.75 19.36 -37.20
N GLY A 218 33.60 19.36 -36.17
CA GLY A 218 34.27 20.56 -35.66
C GLY A 218 33.41 21.47 -34.78
N SER A 219 32.23 21.02 -34.35
CA SER A 219 31.31 21.71 -33.44
C SER A 219 31.70 21.46 -31.98
N PHE A 220 32.85 22.01 -31.56
CA PHE A 220 33.43 21.71 -30.23
C PHE A 220 32.62 22.27 -29.07
N SER A 221 32.01 23.45 -29.21
CA SER A 221 31.18 24.04 -28.16
C SER A 221 29.97 23.15 -27.83
N GLU A 222 29.32 22.60 -28.85
CA GLU A 222 28.17 21.69 -28.68
C GLU A 222 28.61 20.35 -28.08
N ALA A 223 29.80 19.87 -28.45
CA ALA A 223 30.38 18.65 -27.89
C ALA A 223 30.71 18.81 -26.39
N GLU A 224 31.31 19.94 -25.99
CA GLU A 224 31.64 20.26 -24.59
C GLU A 224 30.37 20.36 -23.73
N GLN A 225 29.38 21.15 -24.19
CA GLN A 225 28.12 21.33 -23.49
C GLN A 225 27.37 19.99 -23.34
N GLY A 226 27.33 19.18 -24.41
CA GLY A 226 26.73 17.85 -24.38
C GLY A 226 27.43 16.93 -23.38
N MET A 227 28.77 16.97 -23.31
CA MET A 227 29.54 16.16 -22.37
C MET A 227 29.31 16.58 -20.92
N GLU A 228 29.18 17.87 -20.64
CA GLU A 228 28.85 18.38 -19.30
C GLU A 228 27.46 17.87 -18.86
N ASN A 229 26.46 18.01 -19.73
CA ASN A 229 25.10 17.54 -19.49
C ASN A 229 25.06 16.03 -19.22
N LEU A 230 25.67 15.21 -20.07
CA LEU A 230 25.70 13.76 -19.88
C LEU A 230 26.49 13.34 -18.64
N SER A 231 27.60 14.01 -18.33
CA SER A 231 28.39 13.72 -17.12
C SER A 231 27.61 14.04 -15.84
N ARG A 232 26.74 15.07 -15.86
CA ARG A 232 25.81 15.34 -14.76
C ARG A 232 24.75 14.25 -14.66
N VAL A 233 24.08 13.94 -15.77
CA VAL A 233 23.01 12.92 -15.79
C VAL A 233 23.51 11.56 -15.30
N GLN A 234 24.71 11.15 -15.72
CA GLN A 234 25.33 9.90 -15.24
C GLN A 234 25.57 9.90 -13.73
N ARG A 235 25.99 11.04 -13.14
CA ARG A 235 26.16 11.16 -11.69
C ARG A 235 24.83 11.05 -10.96
N GLU A 236 23.81 11.76 -11.43
CA GLU A 236 22.47 11.75 -10.81
C GLU A 236 21.80 10.37 -10.92
N LEU A 237 22.06 9.63 -12.01
CA LEU A 237 21.50 8.30 -12.22
C LEU A 237 22.38 7.15 -11.71
N ALA A 238 23.54 7.42 -11.10
CA ALA A 238 24.54 6.38 -10.77
C ALA A 238 24.01 5.24 -9.89
N ALA A 239 23.05 5.53 -9.00
CA ALA A 239 22.42 4.52 -8.13
C ALA A 239 21.40 3.62 -8.85
N TYR A 240 20.95 4.01 -10.05
CA TYR A 240 19.81 3.39 -10.74
C TYR A 240 20.18 2.88 -12.15
N CYS A 241 21.15 3.53 -12.80
CA CYS A 241 21.61 3.23 -14.14
C CYS A 241 23.09 2.85 -14.10
N THR A 242 23.39 1.58 -14.37
CA THR A 242 24.77 1.07 -14.43
C THR A 242 24.94 0.34 -15.75
N SER A 243 25.81 0.88 -16.60
CA SER A 243 26.20 0.28 -17.87
C SER A 243 27.68 0.53 -18.11
N GLN A 244 28.39 -0.57 -18.36
CA GLN A 244 29.82 -0.53 -18.64
C GLN A 244 30.07 0.18 -19.98
N ASP A 245 29.26 -0.09 -21.00
CA ASP A 245 29.36 0.55 -22.31
C ASP A 245 29.23 2.08 -22.23
N VAL A 246 28.30 2.55 -21.39
CA VAL A 246 28.11 4.00 -21.13
C VAL A 246 29.36 4.59 -20.48
N THR A 247 29.95 3.87 -19.52
CA THR A 247 31.14 4.30 -18.78
C THR A 247 32.35 4.38 -19.69
N ASP A 248 32.57 3.34 -20.52
CA ASP A 248 33.71 3.26 -21.43
C ASP A 248 33.61 4.31 -22.54
N LYS A 249 32.44 4.47 -23.17
CA LYS A 249 32.26 5.49 -24.21
C LYS A 249 32.34 6.91 -23.66
N SER A 250 31.85 7.16 -22.45
CA SER A 250 31.98 8.47 -21.80
C SER A 250 33.44 8.81 -21.50
N ARG A 251 34.23 7.84 -21.05
CA ARG A 251 35.68 8.02 -20.82
C ARG A 251 36.41 8.34 -22.12
N GLU A 252 36.17 7.54 -23.17
CA GLU A 252 36.75 7.74 -24.50
C GLU A 252 36.51 9.16 -25.03
N LEU A 253 35.28 9.65 -24.96
CA LEU A 253 34.94 10.98 -25.46
C LEU A 253 35.50 12.10 -24.60
N ARG A 254 35.54 11.93 -23.26
CA ARG A 254 36.15 12.91 -22.36
C ARG A 254 37.65 13.09 -22.65
N ASP A 255 38.36 12.01 -22.93
CA ASP A 255 39.78 12.04 -23.31
C ASP A 255 40.01 12.70 -24.67
N ARG A 256 38.99 12.74 -25.54
CA ARG A 256 39.03 13.43 -26.84
C ARG A 256 38.68 14.92 -26.75
N VAL A 257 37.79 15.33 -25.84
CA VAL A 257 37.51 16.77 -25.59
C VAL A 257 38.73 17.46 -24.98
N ASN A 258 39.45 16.79 -24.08
CA ASN A 258 40.55 17.37 -23.31
C ASN A 258 41.90 17.44 -24.08
N LYS A 259 41.93 17.04 -25.35
CA LYS A 259 43.14 17.03 -26.21
C LYS A 259 43.02 18.08 -27.30
#